data_AF-A0AAD5Y0Y0-F1
#
_entry.id   AF-A0AAD5Y0Y0-F1
#
_cell.length_a   1.000
_cell.length_b   1.000
_cell.length_c   1.000
_cell.angle_alpha   90.00
_cell.angle_beta   90.00
_cell.angle_gamma   90.00
#
_symmetry.space_group_name_H-M   'P 1'
#
loop_
_entity.id
_entity.type
_entity.pdbx_description
1 polymer ?
#
loop_
_entity_poly.entity_id
_entity_poly.type
_entity_poly.pdbx_seq_one_letter_code
_entity_poly.pdbx_strand_id
1 'polypeptide(L)'
;MDLQEKLENRPSTRQVLVVIYADYSVDPGLQSKAVDLDLALKNLAVKNSLESRPEKSDLVNINIIVDSPVAPKLQAAAKELEKSLLADKLNQTRRPSKKELIAQNILPENYDKISPSLLGTALDLEKSIVADKLNRSRRPSKSELIDRNILPEMSEKVAPALLGPTVELEKSLVVDKINQTQLRRPDAQSLIDRNILPENYDKLAPALLGPQIDLEKSLATDELKKNMAKRPSVTRLEELNILKGVYISNLESNVSPALQETKLKLEKAILTDSLGKQIAERPDQEQIQKVLSAADSA
;
A
#
# COMPACT_ATOMS: atom_id res chain seq x y z
N MET A 1 -63.25 -42.01 -109.64
CA MET A 1 -63.31 -41.17 -108.43
C MET A 1 -64.34 -40.09 -108.70
N ASP A 2 -65.47 -40.21 -108.01
CA ASP A 2 -66.68 -39.44 -108.25
C ASP A 2 -66.57 -38.05 -107.60
N LEU A 3 -67.20 -37.03 -108.17
CA LEU A 3 -67.10 -35.64 -107.67
C LEU A 3 -67.61 -35.52 -106.22
N GLN A 4 -68.56 -36.38 -105.87
CA GLN A 4 -69.25 -36.44 -104.58
C GLN A 4 -68.30 -36.81 -103.43
N GLU A 5 -67.44 -37.79 -103.64
CA GLU A 5 -66.46 -38.28 -102.66
C GLU A 5 -65.41 -37.20 -102.31
N LYS A 6 -65.07 -36.33 -103.28
CA LYS A 6 -64.15 -35.19 -103.05
C LYS A 6 -64.80 -34.04 -102.30
N LEU A 7 -66.11 -33.86 -102.42
CA LEU A 7 -66.84 -32.81 -101.70
C LEU A 7 -67.13 -33.19 -100.26
N GLU A 8 -67.35 -34.48 -99.97
CA GLU A 8 -67.54 -35.00 -98.61
C GLU A 8 -66.25 -34.95 -97.79
N ASN A 9 -65.10 -35.20 -98.41
CA ASN A 9 -63.79 -35.17 -97.76
C ASN A 9 -63.09 -33.80 -97.77
N ARG A 10 -63.78 -32.72 -98.18
CA ARG A 10 -63.15 -31.40 -98.22
C ARG A 10 -62.97 -30.84 -96.80
N PRO A 11 -61.81 -30.25 -96.45
CA PRO A 11 -61.63 -29.60 -95.16
C PRO A 11 -62.61 -28.44 -95.01
N SER A 12 -63.07 -28.21 -93.78
CA SER A 12 -63.97 -27.08 -93.50
C SER A 12 -63.28 -25.76 -93.77
N THR A 13 -64.04 -24.75 -94.21
CA THR A 13 -63.48 -23.42 -94.55
C THR A 13 -62.64 -22.83 -93.42
N ARG A 14 -63.07 -22.97 -92.16
CA ARG A 14 -62.28 -22.53 -90.99
C ARG A 14 -60.94 -23.26 -90.86
N GLN A 15 -60.92 -24.58 -91.07
CA GLN A 15 -59.68 -25.35 -91.05
C GLN A 15 -58.73 -24.93 -92.17
N VAL A 16 -59.26 -24.63 -93.35
CA VAL A 16 -58.44 -24.12 -94.47
C VAL A 16 -57.86 -22.75 -94.13
N LEU A 17 -58.67 -21.81 -93.63
CA LEU A 17 -58.27 -20.44 -93.26
C LEU A 17 -57.13 -20.39 -92.23
N VAL A 18 -57.15 -21.27 -91.23
CA VAL A 18 -56.06 -21.39 -90.23
C VAL A 18 -54.74 -21.80 -90.89
N VAL A 19 -54.80 -22.64 -91.93
CA VAL A 19 -53.61 -23.14 -92.63
C VAL A 19 -53.09 -22.11 -93.64
N ILE A 20 -53.96 -21.34 -94.28
CA ILE A 20 -53.57 -20.34 -95.28
C ILE A 20 -53.42 -18.92 -94.71
N TYR A 21 -53.49 -18.76 -93.39
CA TYR A 21 -53.42 -17.47 -92.68
C TYR A 21 -54.36 -16.39 -93.26
N ALA A 22 -55.51 -16.81 -93.76
CA ALA A 22 -56.53 -15.92 -94.32
C ALA A 22 -57.66 -15.74 -93.31
N ASP A 23 -58.12 -14.51 -93.13
CA ASP A 23 -59.33 -14.17 -92.37
C ASP A 23 -60.48 -13.90 -93.35
N TYR A 24 -61.64 -14.55 -93.14
CA TYR A 24 -62.87 -14.33 -93.92
C TYR A 24 -63.47 -12.94 -93.69
N SER A 25 -63.11 -12.29 -92.58
CA SER A 25 -63.60 -10.96 -92.22
C SER A 25 -62.99 -9.86 -93.09
N VAL A 26 -61.95 -10.19 -93.87
CA VAL A 26 -61.26 -9.29 -94.79
C VAL A 26 -61.60 -9.70 -96.23
N ASP A 27 -61.92 -8.71 -97.06
CA ASP A 27 -62.16 -8.92 -98.49
C ASP A 27 -60.98 -9.66 -99.14
N PRO A 28 -61.20 -10.76 -99.90
CA PRO A 28 -60.14 -11.52 -100.58
C PRO A 28 -59.18 -10.66 -101.41
N GLY A 29 -59.65 -9.56 -102.01
CA GLY A 29 -58.79 -8.64 -102.79
C GLY A 29 -57.90 -7.72 -101.95
N LEU A 30 -58.21 -7.56 -100.66
CA LEU A 30 -57.48 -6.73 -99.68
C LEU A 30 -56.67 -7.56 -98.68
N GLN A 31 -56.81 -8.89 -98.71
CA GLN A 31 -56.16 -9.81 -97.79
C GLN A 31 -54.64 -9.63 -97.75
N SER A 32 -53.99 -9.48 -98.90
CA SER A 32 -52.53 -9.22 -98.97
C SER A 32 -52.15 -7.91 -98.30
N LYS A 33 -52.88 -6.82 -98.59
CA LYS A 33 -52.65 -5.50 -97.97
C LYS A 33 -52.91 -5.51 -96.45
N ALA A 34 -53.90 -6.28 -96.00
CA ALA A 34 -54.19 -6.45 -94.58
C ALA A 34 -53.06 -7.21 -93.86
N VAL A 35 -52.52 -8.26 -94.49
CA VAL A 35 -51.32 -8.97 -93.99
C VAL A 35 -50.10 -8.03 -93.98
N ASP A 36 -49.91 -7.23 -95.03
CA ASP A 36 -48.80 -6.27 -95.09
C ASP A 36 -48.91 -5.19 -94.00
N LEU A 37 -50.13 -4.71 -93.74
CA LEU A 37 -50.39 -3.74 -92.68
C LEU A 37 -50.18 -4.36 -91.29
N ASP A 38 -50.68 -5.57 -91.05
CA ASP A 38 -50.46 -6.31 -89.79
C ASP A 38 -48.96 -6.55 -89.56
N LEU A 39 -48.23 -6.94 -90.61
CA LEU A 39 -46.77 -7.08 -90.56
C LEU A 39 -46.10 -5.74 -90.28
N ALA A 40 -46.54 -4.64 -90.89
CA ALA A 40 -46.02 -3.29 -90.63
C ALA A 40 -46.27 -2.84 -89.18
N LEU A 41 -47.46 -3.10 -88.64
CA LEU A 41 -47.81 -2.79 -87.25
C LEU A 41 -47.00 -3.64 -86.27
N LYS A 42 -46.85 -4.94 -86.53
CA LYS A 42 -46.00 -5.83 -85.73
C LYS A 42 -44.54 -5.38 -85.76
N ASN A 43 -44.02 -5.00 -86.92
CA ASN A 43 -42.67 -4.47 -87.06
C ASN A 43 -42.48 -3.17 -86.27
N LEU A 44 -43.45 -2.27 -86.29
CA LEU A 44 -43.43 -1.05 -85.49
C LEU A 44 -43.44 -1.35 -83.98
N ALA A 45 -44.26 -2.30 -83.53
CA ALA A 45 -44.30 -2.72 -82.13
C ALA A 45 -42.99 -3.36 -81.65
N VAL A 46 -42.38 -4.22 -82.49
CA VAL A 46 -41.07 -4.81 -82.22
C VAL A 46 -40.00 -3.72 -82.19
N LYS A 47 -40.01 -2.77 -83.13
CA LYS A 47 -39.07 -1.65 -83.14
C LYS A 47 -39.13 -0.84 -81.85
N ASN A 48 -40.32 -0.44 -81.41
CA ASN A 48 -40.50 0.30 -80.15
C ASN A 48 -40.03 -0.51 -78.93
N SER A 49 -40.26 -1.83 -78.92
CA SER A 49 -39.83 -2.72 -77.84
C SER A 49 -38.31 -2.92 -77.80
N LEU A 50 -37.64 -2.83 -78.95
CA LEU A 50 -36.18 -2.87 -79.05
C LEU A 50 -35.54 -1.54 -78.64
N GLU A 51 -36.17 -0.40 -78.95
CA GLU A 51 -35.69 0.93 -78.54
C GLU A 51 -35.77 1.14 -77.02
N SER A 52 -36.79 0.58 -76.38
CA SER A 52 -36.99 0.62 -74.92
C SER A 52 -36.39 -0.59 -74.18
N ARG A 53 -35.60 -1.42 -74.88
CA ARG A 53 -35.04 -2.62 -74.28
C ARG A 53 -33.99 -2.26 -73.23
N PRO A 54 -34.12 -2.69 -71.98
CA PRO A 54 -33.11 -2.47 -70.95
C PRO A 54 -31.81 -3.21 -71.31
N GLU A 55 -30.68 -2.64 -70.89
CA GLU A 55 -29.38 -3.26 -71.08
C GLU A 55 -29.25 -4.52 -70.23
N LYS A 56 -28.37 -5.44 -70.64
CA LYS A 56 -28.15 -6.68 -69.89
C LYS A 56 -27.74 -6.40 -68.43
N SER A 57 -26.92 -5.37 -68.21
CA SER A 57 -26.48 -4.94 -66.87
C SER A 57 -27.66 -4.53 -65.99
N ASP A 58 -28.65 -3.84 -66.54
CA ASP A 58 -29.82 -3.39 -65.78
C ASP A 58 -30.64 -4.59 -65.32
N LEU A 59 -30.81 -5.58 -66.19
CA LEU A 59 -31.48 -6.84 -65.89
C LEU A 59 -30.75 -7.68 -64.83
N VAL A 60 -29.41 -7.61 -64.78
CA VAL A 60 -28.60 -8.23 -63.72
C VAL A 60 -28.81 -7.51 -62.39
N ASN A 61 -28.76 -6.17 -62.39
CA ASN A 61 -28.89 -5.36 -61.18
C ASN A 61 -30.25 -5.57 -60.48
N ILE A 62 -31.32 -5.77 -61.26
CA ILE A 62 -32.66 -6.07 -60.73
C ILE A 62 -32.92 -7.58 -60.54
N ASN A 63 -31.87 -8.42 -60.61
CA ASN A 63 -31.92 -9.87 -60.40
C ASN A 63 -32.84 -10.65 -61.36
N ILE A 64 -33.04 -10.17 -62.59
CA ILE A 64 -33.74 -10.93 -63.65
C ILE A 64 -32.78 -11.89 -64.36
N ILE A 65 -31.57 -11.43 -64.68
CA ILE A 65 -30.51 -12.26 -65.29
C ILE A 65 -29.43 -12.52 -64.24
N VAL A 66 -28.94 -13.75 -64.16
CA VAL A 66 -27.76 -14.07 -63.34
C VAL A 66 -26.51 -13.76 -64.15
N ASP A 67 -25.66 -12.86 -63.68
CA ASP A 67 -24.35 -12.62 -64.29
C ASP A 67 -23.38 -13.70 -63.84
N SER A 68 -23.37 -14.80 -64.58
CA SER A 68 -22.51 -15.94 -64.33
C SER A 68 -21.75 -16.31 -65.60
N PRO A 69 -20.46 -16.67 -65.49
CA PRO A 69 -19.70 -17.23 -66.62
C PRO A 69 -20.17 -18.64 -67.00
N VAL A 70 -21.14 -19.20 -66.27
CA VAL A 70 -21.71 -20.53 -66.50
C VAL A 70 -22.72 -20.50 -67.65
N ALA A 71 -22.68 -21.54 -68.49
CA ALA A 71 -23.60 -21.72 -69.61
C ALA A 71 -25.08 -21.65 -69.17
N PRO A 72 -26.00 -21.05 -69.95
CA PRO A 72 -27.40 -20.83 -69.56
C PRO A 72 -28.12 -22.08 -69.04
N LYS A 73 -27.85 -23.26 -69.63
CA LYS A 73 -28.45 -24.54 -69.20
C LYS A 73 -28.02 -25.00 -67.80
N LEU A 74 -26.84 -24.58 -67.34
CA LEU A 74 -26.26 -25.00 -66.06
C LEU A 74 -26.47 -23.97 -64.94
N GLN A 75 -26.96 -22.76 -65.26
CA GLN A 75 -27.14 -21.70 -64.26
C GLN A 75 -28.07 -22.11 -63.11
N ALA A 76 -29.14 -22.86 -63.41
CA ALA A 76 -30.06 -23.37 -62.40
C ALA A 76 -29.35 -24.31 -61.41
N ALA A 77 -28.62 -25.31 -61.93
CA ALA A 77 -27.87 -26.26 -61.13
C ALA A 77 -26.73 -25.59 -60.35
N ALA A 78 -26.03 -24.64 -60.96
CA ALA A 78 -24.97 -23.87 -60.29
C ALA A 78 -25.51 -23.04 -59.11
N LYS A 79 -26.67 -22.39 -59.28
CA LYS A 79 -27.34 -21.64 -58.20
C LYS A 79 -27.84 -22.55 -57.08
N GLU A 80 -28.33 -23.74 -57.42
CA GLU A 80 -28.73 -24.73 -56.42
C GLU A 80 -27.53 -25.25 -55.62
N LEU A 81 -26.42 -25.55 -56.31
CA LEU A 81 -25.16 -25.91 -55.67
C LEU A 81 -24.67 -24.78 -54.76
N GLU A 82 -24.64 -23.53 -55.24
CA GLU A 82 -24.24 -22.38 -54.43
C GLU A 82 -25.11 -22.24 -53.18
N LYS A 83 -26.43 -22.39 -53.32
CA LYS A 83 -27.37 -22.37 -52.19
C LYS A 83 -27.06 -23.49 -51.19
N SER A 84 -26.78 -24.70 -51.66
CA SER A 84 -26.43 -25.83 -50.80
C SER A 84 -25.12 -25.59 -50.05
N LEU A 85 -24.08 -25.11 -50.74
CA LEU A 85 -22.78 -24.78 -50.15
C LEU A 85 -22.90 -23.64 -49.12
N LEU A 86 -23.73 -22.63 -49.39
CA LEU A 86 -24.00 -21.56 -48.42
C LEU A 86 -24.76 -22.09 -47.20
N ALA A 87 -25.74 -22.97 -47.40
CA ALA A 87 -26.45 -23.60 -46.29
C ALA A 87 -25.50 -24.41 -45.41
N ASP A 88 -24.61 -25.21 -46.02
CA ASP A 88 -23.61 -25.99 -45.29
C ASP A 88 -22.64 -25.07 -44.53
N LYS A 89 -22.16 -24.00 -45.16
CA LYS A 89 -21.30 -23.00 -44.49
C LYS A 89 -22.00 -22.35 -43.29
N LEU A 90 -23.27 -21.99 -43.41
CA LEU A 90 -24.04 -21.41 -42.31
C LEU A 90 -24.21 -22.43 -41.17
N ASN A 91 -24.47 -23.69 -41.49
CA ASN A 91 -24.64 -24.76 -40.51
C ASN A 91 -23.35 -25.17 -39.79
N GLN A 92 -22.18 -24.99 -40.42
CA GLN A 92 -20.88 -25.30 -39.81
C GLN A 92 -20.49 -24.34 -38.67
N THR A 93 -21.03 -23.11 -38.66
CA THR A 93 -20.65 -22.11 -37.66
C THR A 93 -21.40 -22.31 -36.35
N ARG A 94 -20.66 -22.47 -35.23
CA ARG A 94 -21.27 -22.51 -33.90
C ARG A 94 -21.70 -21.10 -33.52
N ARG A 95 -23.01 -20.92 -33.31
CA ARG A 95 -23.54 -19.65 -32.78
C ARG A 95 -23.03 -19.45 -31.34
N PRO A 96 -22.34 -18.34 -31.03
CA PRO A 96 -21.88 -18.07 -29.68
C PRO A 96 -23.06 -17.89 -28.73
N SER A 97 -22.88 -18.34 -27.49
CA SER A 97 -23.89 -18.14 -26.46
C SER A 97 -23.93 -16.69 -26.02
N LYS A 98 -25.08 -16.24 -25.50
CA LYS A 98 -25.20 -14.87 -24.99
C LYS A 98 -24.15 -14.54 -23.91
N LYS A 99 -23.86 -15.51 -23.04
CA LYS A 99 -22.84 -15.37 -21.98
C LYS A 99 -21.44 -15.15 -22.55
N GLU A 100 -21.10 -15.85 -23.64
CA GLU A 100 -19.82 -15.64 -24.35
C GLU A 100 -19.73 -14.23 -24.93
N LEU A 101 -20.81 -13.72 -25.52
CA LEU A 101 -20.86 -12.36 -26.04
C LEU A 101 -20.73 -11.30 -24.93
N ILE A 102 -21.29 -11.55 -23.75
CA ILE A 102 -21.11 -10.69 -22.57
C ILE A 102 -19.66 -10.74 -22.08
N ALA A 103 -19.08 -11.94 -21.99
CA ALA A 103 -17.68 -12.11 -21.58
C ALA A 103 -16.69 -11.44 -22.55
N GLN A 104 -17.03 -11.37 -23.83
CA GLN A 104 -16.26 -10.67 -24.86
C GLN A 104 -16.56 -9.16 -24.92
N ASN A 105 -17.38 -8.62 -24.01
CA ASN A 105 -17.83 -7.22 -23.99
C ASN A 105 -18.54 -6.75 -25.28
N ILE A 106 -19.14 -7.68 -26.02
CA ILE A 106 -19.97 -7.37 -27.21
C ILE A 106 -21.37 -6.97 -26.77
N LEU A 107 -21.93 -7.68 -25.78
CA LEU A 107 -23.22 -7.35 -25.16
C LEU A 107 -22.99 -6.89 -23.72
N PRO A 108 -23.73 -5.87 -23.24
CA PRO A 108 -23.68 -5.49 -21.84
C PRO A 108 -24.37 -6.53 -20.96
N GLU A 109 -23.96 -6.62 -19.70
CA GLU A 109 -24.51 -7.58 -18.73
C GLU A 109 -26.02 -7.45 -18.54
N ASN A 110 -26.54 -6.23 -18.63
CA ASN A 110 -27.96 -5.91 -18.46
C ASN A 110 -28.80 -6.08 -19.74
N TYR A 111 -28.26 -6.68 -20.80
CA TYR A 111 -28.97 -6.85 -22.07
C TYR A 111 -30.30 -7.62 -21.95
N ASP A 112 -30.45 -8.56 -21.00
CA ASP A 112 -31.75 -9.26 -20.80
C ASP A 112 -32.81 -8.38 -20.15
N LYS A 113 -32.39 -7.36 -19.39
CA LYS A 113 -33.28 -6.55 -18.56
C LYS A 113 -33.78 -5.31 -19.30
N ILE A 114 -33.05 -4.87 -20.34
CA ILE A 114 -33.28 -3.63 -21.05
C ILE A 114 -33.62 -3.97 -22.50
N SER A 115 -34.64 -3.31 -23.06
CA SER A 115 -34.99 -3.50 -24.46
C SER A 115 -33.83 -3.02 -25.37
N PRO A 116 -33.63 -3.63 -26.55
CA PRO A 116 -32.56 -3.23 -27.47
C PRO A 116 -32.61 -1.74 -27.87
N SER A 117 -33.79 -1.15 -27.92
CA SER A 117 -33.98 0.28 -28.25
C SER A 117 -33.53 1.24 -27.15
N LEU A 118 -33.63 0.84 -25.88
CA LEU A 118 -33.24 1.65 -24.73
C LEU A 118 -31.80 1.38 -24.27
N LEU A 119 -31.15 0.37 -24.84
CA LEU A 119 -29.83 -0.07 -24.40
C LEU A 119 -28.78 1.04 -24.52
N GLY A 120 -28.78 1.77 -25.64
CA GLY A 120 -27.85 2.87 -25.86
C GLY A 120 -28.02 3.99 -24.84
N THR A 121 -29.26 4.45 -24.66
CA THR A 121 -29.56 5.53 -23.70
C THR A 121 -29.30 5.12 -22.26
N ALA A 122 -29.57 3.86 -21.90
CA ALA A 122 -29.28 3.33 -20.58
C ALA A 122 -27.76 3.29 -20.29
N LEU A 123 -26.94 2.86 -21.26
CA LEU A 123 -25.49 2.84 -21.11
C LEU A 123 -24.90 4.25 -21.01
N ASP A 124 -25.41 5.19 -21.78
CA ASP A 124 -24.93 6.58 -21.73
C ASP A 124 -25.30 7.24 -20.39
N LEU A 125 -26.49 6.95 -19.87
CA LEU A 125 -26.92 7.38 -18.54
C LEU A 125 -26.10 6.70 -17.43
N GLU A 126 -25.77 5.42 -17.57
CA GLU A 126 -24.88 4.72 -16.63
C GLU A 126 -23.50 5.38 -16.58
N LYS A 127 -22.92 5.68 -17.76
CA LYS A 127 -21.65 6.41 -17.86
C LYS A 127 -21.73 7.79 -17.21
N SER A 128 -22.81 8.55 -17.44
CA SER A 128 -22.96 9.87 -16.84
C SER A 128 -23.10 9.80 -15.31
N ILE A 129 -23.84 8.82 -14.80
CA ILE A 129 -23.96 8.58 -13.35
C ILE A 129 -22.61 8.24 -12.74
N VAL A 130 -21.83 7.36 -13.37
CA VAL A 130 -20.50 6.99 -12.89
C VAL A 130 -19.57 8.22 -12.93
N ALA A 131 -19.61 9.00 -14.01
CA ALA A 131 -18.84 10.24 -14.12
C ALA A 131 -19.21 11.23 -12.99
N ASP A 132 -20.49 11.45 -12.73
CA ASP A 132 -20.95 12.33 -11.65
C ASP A 132 -20.53 11.83 -10.27
N LYS A 133 -20.63 10.52 -10.02
CA LYS A 133 -20.15 9.90 -8.77
C LYS A 133 -18.65 10.12 -8.58
N LEU A 134 -17.86 9.94 -9.63
CA LEU A 134 -16.41 10.17 -9.59
C LEU A 134 -16.09 11.66 -9.38
N ASN A 135 -16.80 12.57 -10.04
CA ASN A 135 -16.60 14.01 -9.88
C ASN A 135 -16.98 14.51 -8.47
N ARG A 136 -18.00 13.92 -7.84
CA ARG A 136 -18.38 14.22 -6.44
C ARG A 136 -17.40 13.64 -5.42
N SER A 137 -16.62 12.64 -5.80
CA SER A 137 -15.70 11.98 -4.88
C SER A 137 -14.51 12.89 -4.57
N ARG A 138 -14.36 13.29 -3.30
CA ARG A 138 -13.23 14.11 -2.87
C ARG A 138 -11.96 13.27 -2.92
N ARG A 139 -10.98 13.74 -3.70
CA ARG A 139 -9.62 13.18 -3.66
C ARG A 139 -8.96 13.55 -2.32
N PRO A 140 -8.49 12.57 -1.52
CA PRO A 140 -7.76 12.85 -0.29
C PRO A 140 -6.50 13.67 -0.55
N SER A 141 -6.14 14.55 0.38
CA SER A 141 -4.86 15.26 0.31
C SER A 141 -3.71 14.32 0.66
N LYS A 142 -2.50 14.71 0.29
CA LYS A 142 -1.28 13.97 0.64
C LYS A 142 -1.07 13.89 2.15
N SER A 143 -1.38 14.97 2.87
CA SER A 143 -1.34 15.01 4.34
C SER A 143 -2.32 14.01 4.96
N GLU A 144 -3.56 13.95 4.46
CA GLU A 144 -4.56 12.97 4.95
C GLU A 144 -4.11 11.51 4.75
N LEU A 145 -3.31 11.23 3.71
CA LEU A 145 -2.73 9.91 3.49
C LEU A 145 -1.56 9.63 4.43
N ILE A 146 -0.79 10.65 4.80
CA ILE A 146 0.29 10.54 5.80
C ILE A 146 -0.30 10.30 7.19
N ASP A 147 -1.34 11.06 7.58
CA ASP A 147 -2.03 10.90 8.86
C ASP A 147 -2.66 9.51 9.01
N ARG A 148 -3.07 8.90 7.90
CA ARG A 148 -3.58 7.51 7.85
C ARG A 148 -2.49 6.45 7.75
N ASN A 149 -1.21 6.82 7.85
CA ASN A 149 -0.05 5.95 7.70
C ASN A 149 -0.02 5.18 6.37
N ILE A 150 -0.62 5.73 5.31
CA ILE A 150 -0.57 5.15 3.95
C ILE A 150 0.69 5.61 3.23
N LEU A 151 1.05 6.89 3.39
CA LEU A 151 2.27 7.47 2.84
C LEU A 151 3.25 7.83 3.97
N PRO A 152 4.57 7.68 3.76
CA PRO A 152 5.57 8.15 4.71
C PRO A 152 5.61 9.69 4.72
N GLU A 153 6.00 10.29 5.85
CA GLU A 153 6.03 11.75 6.03
C GLU A 153 6.90 12.46 4.98
N MET A 154 8.08 11.90 4.68
CA MET A 154 8.99 12.43 3.66
C MET A 154 8.38 12.48 2.26
N SER A 155 7.29 11.74 2.02
CA SER A 155 6.57 11.81 0.76
C SER A 155 6.18 13.24 0.46
N GLU A 156 5.81 14.07 1.45
CA GLU A 156 5.36 15.45 1.23
C GLU A 156 6.34 16.27 0.39
N LYS A 157 7.64 16.18 0.73
CA LYS A 157 8.72 16.98 0.15
C LYS A 157 9.40 16.31 -1.04
N VAL A 158 9.28 14.99 -1.16
CA VAL A 158 10.03 14.18 -2.14
C VAL A 158 9.10 13.77 -3.29
N ALA A 159 9.63 13.76 -4.51
CA ALA A 159 8.90 13.24 -5.67
C ALA A 159 8.61 11.74 -5.50
N PRO A 160 7.46 11.22 -5.97
CA PRO A 160 7.09 9.81 -5.79
C PRO A 160 8.16 8.81 -6.27
N ALA A 161 8.89 9.13 -7.33
CA ALA A 161 9.95 8.29 -7.87
C ALA A 161 11.18 8.14 -6.95
N LEU A 162 11.47 9.15 -6.12
CA LEU A 162 12.62 9.15 -5.22
C LEU A 162 12.27 8.62 -3.82
N LEU A 163 10.98 8.42 -3.54
CA LEU A 163 10.51 8.07 -2.21
C LEU A 163 11.08 6.74 -1.70
N GLY A 164 11.16 5.72 -2.57
CA GLY A 164 11.76 4.44 -2.23
C GLY A 164 13.23 4.58 -1.80
N PRO A 165 14.10 5.12 -2.68
CA PRO A 165 15.50 5.37 -2.36
C PRO A 165 15.72 6.24 -1.11
N THR A 166 14.88 7.26 -0.87
CA THR A 166 15.03 8.12 0.32
C THR A 166 14.65 7.42 1.60
N VAL A 167 13.57 6.61 1.60
CA VAL A 167 13.19 5.80 2.78
C VAL A 167 14.28 4.77 3.09
N GLU A 168 14.87 4.16 2.06
CA GLU A 168 15.94 3.18 2.23
C GLU A 168 17.21 3.83 2.79
N LEU A 169 17.60 4.98 2.25
CA LEU A 169 18.72 5.77 2.76
C LEU A 169 18.49 6.23 4.20
N GLU A 170 17.28 6.66 4.57
CA GLU A 170 16.97 7.03 5.95
C GLU A 170 17.16 5.84 6.90
N LYS A 171 16.65 4.66 6.52
CA LYS A 171 16.84 3.43 7.29
C LYS A 171 18.32 3.09 7.45
N SER A 172 19.12 3.19 6.39
CA SER A 172 20.56 2.91 6.49
C SER A 172 21.27 3.91 7.40
N LEU A 173 20.93 5.20 7.30
CA LEU A 173 21.48 6.24 8.18
C LEU A 173 21.11 6.02 9.65
N VAL A 174 19.89 5.56 9.93
CA VAL A 174 19.47 5.21 11.30
C VAL A 174 20.26 4.00 11.80
N VAL A 175 20.43 2.97 10.98
CA VAL A 175 21.25 1.80 11.32
C VAL A 175 22.69 2.20 11.62
N ASP A 176 23.30 3.04 10.79
CA ASP A 176 24.67 3.51 11.00
C ASP A 176 24.81 4.34 12.28
N LYS A 177 23.84 5.21 12.57
CA LYS A 177 23.80 5.96 13.84
C LYS A 177 23.70 5.02 15.05
N ILE A 178 22.88 3.96 14.96
CA ILE A 178 22.77 2.96 16.01
C ILE A 178 24.11 2.23 16.17
N ASN A 179 24.75 1.81 15.08
CA ASN A 179 26.05 1.15 15.14
C ASN A 179 27.13 2.06 15.76
N GLN A 180 27.16 3.35 15.42
CA GLN A 180 28.08 4.32 16.03
C GLN A 180 27.84 4.50 17.53
N THR A 181 26.57 4.58 17.96
CA THR A 181 26.24 4.69 19.38
C THR A 181 26.55 3.41 20.15
N GLN A 182 26.40 2.24 19.52
CA GLN A 182 26.82 0.96 20.07
C GLN A 182 28.34 0.87 20.24
N LEU A 183 29.13 1.37 19.30
CA LEU A 183 30.60 1.41 19.41
C LEU A 183 31.08 2.27 20.58
N ARG A 184 30.36 3.35 20.90
CA ARG A 184 30.68 4.24 22.02
C ARG A 184 30.08 3.78 23.34
N ARG A 185 29.23 2.76 23.34
CA ARG A 185 28.57 2.26 24.54
C ARG A 185 29.64 1.67 25.49
N PRO A 186 29.72 2.13 26.75
CA PRO A 186 30.59 1.51 27.73
C PRO A 186 30.16 0.07 28.00
N ASP A 187 31.14 -0.81 28.21
CA ASP A 187 30.87 -2.19 28.59
C ASP A 187 30.26 -2.25 30.01
N ALA A 188 29.48 -3.29 30.28
CA ALA A 188 28.78 -3.46 31.56
C ALA A 188 29.77 -3.47 32.73
N GLN A 189 30.91 -4.16 32.57
CA GLN A 189 31.99 -4.18 33.58
C GLN A 189 32.54 -2.78 33.87
N SER A 190 32.82 -2.00 32.82
CA SER A 190 33.29 -0.62 32.98
C SER A 190 32.28 0.30 33.69
N LEU A 191 30.99 -0.04 33.67
CA LEU A 191 29.95 0.70 34.39
C LEU A 191 29.82 0.25 35.85
N ILE A 192 30.09 -1.03 36.15
CA ILE A 192 30.20 -1.55 37.52
C ILE A 192 31.40 -0.92 38.22
N ASP A 193 32.56 -0.89 37.55
CA ASP A 193 33.78 -0.28 38.09
C ASP A 193 33.59 1.22 38.45
N ARG A 194 32.70 1.89 37.72
CA ARG A 194 32.35 3.31 37.96
C ARG A 194 31.22 3.49 38.97
N ASN A 195 30.76 2.42 39.64
CA ASN A 195 29.62 2.40 40.56
C ASN A 195 28.31 2.93 39.94
N ILE A 196 28.14 2.76 38.63
CA ILE A 196 26.91 3.16 37.91
C ILE A 196 25.93 1.99 37.86
N LEU A 197 26.42 0.78 37.60
CA LEU A 197 25.64 -0.46 37.61
C LEU A 197 26.00 -1.29 38.86
N PRO A 198 25.02 -1.88 39.56
CA PRO A 198 25.29 -2.82 40.65
C PRO A 198 25.77 -4.17 40.09
N GLU A 199 26.54 -4.90 40.89
CA GLU A 199 27.14 -6.19 40.48
C GLU A 199 26.11 -7.27 40.09
N ASN A 200 24.86 -7.13 40.53
CA ASN A 200 23.76 -8.06 40.27
C ASN A 200 22.80 -7.59 39.16
N TYR A 201 23.24 -6.67 38.30
CA TYR A 201 22.43 -6.08 37.22
C TYR A 201 21.87 -7.10 36.22
N ASP A 202 22.50 -8.26 36.09
CA ASP A 202 22.16 -9.35 35.18
C ASP A 202 21.07 -10.27 35.74
N LYS A 203 20.97 -10.38 37.07
CA LYS A 203 20.02 -11.27 37.76
C LYS A 203 18.64 -10.65 37.97
N LEU A 204 18.55 -9.32 37.87
CA LEU A 204 17.35 -8.56 38.20
C LEU A 204 16.87 -7.77 36.98
N ALA A 205 15.55 -7.66 36.84
CA ALA A 205 14.97 -6.84 35.78
C ALA A 205 15.37 -5.37 35.99
N PRO A 206 15.67 -4.59 34.92
CA PRO A 206 16.09 -3.20 35.03
C PRO A 206 15.15 -2.30 35.85
N ALA A 207 13.84 -2.60 35.83
CA ALA A 207 12.82 -1.87 36.59
C ALA A 207 12.91 -2.07 38.12
N LEU A 208 13.49 -3.19 38.58
CA LEU A 208 13.62 -3.55 40.00
C LEU A 208 14.95 -3.08 40.62
N LEU A 209 15.90 -2.67 39.77
CA LEU A 209 17.24 -2.29 40.19
C LEU A 209 17.23 -1.04 41.10
N GLY A 210 16.45 -0.02 40.74
CA GLY A 210 16.29 1.20 41.54
C GLY A 210 15.72 0.93 42.94
N PRO A 211 14.53 0.31 43.05
CA PRO A 211 13.93 -0.05 44.34
C PRO A 211 14.84 -0.89 45.24
N GLN A 212 15.65 -1.79 44.65
CA GLN A 212 16.60 -2.59 45.40
C GLN A 212 17.75 -1.75 45.97
N ILE A 213 18.35 -0.88 45.16
CA ILE A 213 19.43 0.03 45.61
C ILE A 213 18.90 0.92 46.74
N ASP A 214 17.68 1.42 46.61
CA ASP A 214 17.06 2.27 47.64
C ASP A 214 16.79 1.49 48.93
N LEU A 215 16.32 0.24 48.82
CA LEU A 215 16.15 -0.65 49.96
C LEU A 215 17.49 -0.95 50.65
N GLU A 216 18.52 -1.31 49.88
CA GLU A 216 19.86 -1.59 50.42
C GLU A 216 20.44 -0.38 51.15
N LYS A 217 20.29 0.82 50.57
CA LYS A 217 20.66 2.08 51.24
C LYS A 217 19.86 2.29 52.53
N SER A 218 18.55 2.07 52.51
CA SER A 218 17.72 2.23 53.72
C SER A 218 18.17 1.27 54.83
N LEU A 219 18.43 0.01 54.49
CA LEU A 219 18.90 -1.02 55.43
C LEU A 219 20.26 -0.62 56.01
N ALA A 220 21.21 -0.21 55.15
CA ALA A 220 22.52 0.26 55.60
C ALA A 220 22.41 1.50 56.51
N THR A 221 21.50 2.44 56.20
CA THR A 221 21.29 3.62 57.06
C THR A 221 20.68 3.24 58.41
N ASP A 222 19.76 2.28 58.45
CA ASP A 222 19.12 1.86 59.69
C ASP A 222 20.06 1.03 60.56
N GLU A 223 20.91 0.20 59.95
CA GLU A 223 22.01 -0.47 60.65
C GLU A 223 23.02 0.53 61.23
N LEU A 224 23.41 1.55 60.45
CA LEU A 224 24.25 2.64 60.94
C LEU A 224 23.61 3.37 62.12
N LYS A 225 22.33 3.74 62.03
CA LYS A 225 21.60 4.37 63.15
C LYS A 225 21.60 3.47 64.39
N LYS A 226 21.36 2.17 64.23
CA LYS A 226 21.37 1.20 65.34
C LYS A 226 22.76 1.08 65.97
N ASN A 227 23.82 1.08 65.17
CA ASN A 227 25.20 1.04 65.64
C ASN A 227 25.60 2.36 66.33
N MET A 228 25.14 3.50 65.81
CA MET A 228 25.31 4.81 66.46
C MET A 228 24.55 4.90 67.78
N ALA A 229 23.37 4.29 67.90
CA ALA A 229 22.61 4.25 69.15
C ALA A 229 23.31 3.42 70.24
N LYS A 230 24.09 2.41 69.85
CA LYS A 230 24.93 1.62 70.78
C LYS A 230 26.26 2.29 71.12
N ARG A 231 26.57 3.44 70.51
CA ARG A 231 27.79 4.17 70.80
C ARG A 231 27.74 4.69 72.24
N PRO A 232 28.74 4.40 73.10
CA PRO A 232 28.76 4.94 74.44
C PRO A 232 28.84 6.47 74.38
N SER A 233 28.15 7.15 75.29
CA SER A 233 28.21 8.61 75.41
C SER A 233 29.64 9.05 75.70
N VAL A 234 29.98 10.29 75.32
CA VAL A 234 31.31 10.88 75.58
C VAL A 234 31.66 10.75 77.07
N THR A 235 30.70 11.06 77.95
CA THR A 235 30.84 10.89 79.40
C THR A 235 31.17 9.46 79.83
N ARG A 236 30.53 8.46 79.22
CA ARG A 236 30.77 7.05 79.54
C ARG A 236 32.14 6.56 79.04
N LEU A 237 32.66 7.14 77.96
CA LEU A 237 33.99 6.84 77.45
C LEU A 237 35.10 7.47 78.29
N GLU A 238 34.85 8.62 78.92
CA GLU A 238 35.73 9.22 79.93
C GLU A 238 35.78 8.36 81.20
N GLU A 239 34.63 7.90 81.70
CA GLU A 239 34.54 7.00 82.88
C GLU A 239 35.30 5.68 82.68
N LEU A 240 35.28 5.14 81.45
CA LEU A 240 36.02 3.92 81.09
C LEU A 240 37.51 4.17 80.82
N ASN A 241 38.01 5.39 81.05
CA ASN A 241 39.40 5.82 80.78
C ASN A 241 39.86 5.58 79.32
N ILE A 242 38.91 5.46 78.39
CA ILE A 242 39.17 5.29 76.96
C ILE A 242 39.45 6.66 76.33
N LEU A 243 38.68 7.68 76.70
CA LEU A 243 39.02 9.08 76.43
C LEU A 243 39.88 9.61 77.58
N LYS A 244 41.18 9.80 77.32
CA LYS A 244 42.12 10.37 78.29
C LYS A 244 42.36 11.84 77.96
N GLY A 245 41.68 12.72 78.68
CA GLY A 245 41.76 14.15 78.49
C GLY A 245 40.43 14.77 78.84
N VAL A 246 40.49 15.92 79.52
CA VAL A 246 39.34 16.71 79.94
C VAL A 246 38.55 17.13 78.68
N TYR A 247 37.51 16.39 78.29
CA TYR A 247 36.50 16.89 77.36
C TYR A 247 35.44 17.63 78.18
N ILE A 248 35.87 18.64 78.95
CA ILE A 248 34.91 19.62 79.45
C ILE A 248 34.32 20.32 78.24
N SER A 249 33.01 20.42 78.27
CA SER A 249 32.06 20.99 77.32
C SER A 249 32.28 22.46 76.95
N ASN A 250 33.53 22.93 76.88
CA ASN A 250 33.89 24.25 76.39
C ASN A 250 34.89 24.12 75.22
N LEU A 251 34.59 24.89 74.19
CA LEU A 251 35.18 25.00 72.86
C LEU A 251 36.70 25.34 72.80
N GLU A 252 37.51 25.02 73.82
CA GLU A 252 38.87 25.58 73.97
C GLU A 252 40.03 24.56 73.85
N SER A 253 39.77 23.31 73.48
CA SER A 253 40.84 22.45 72.95
C SER A 253 40.71 22.34 71.43
N ASN A 254 41.35 23.27 70.72
CA ASN A 254 41.38 23.31 69.25
C ASN A 254 42.32 22.25 68.65
N VAL A 255 42.47 21.10 69.32
CA VAL A 255 43.40 20.03 68.99
C VAL A 255 42.60 18.78 68.68
N SER A 256 42.77 18.26 67.47
CA SER A 256 42.04 17.08 67.01
C SER A 256 42.28 15.89 67.95
N PRO A 257 41.28 15.00 68.14
CA PRO A 257 41.40 13.86 69.06
C PRO A 257 42.64 12.98 68.81
N ALA A 258 43.06 12.86 67.54
CA ALA A 258 44.25 12.12 67.14
C ALA A 258 45.57 12.73 67.67
N LEU A 259 45.60 14.03 67.98
CA LEU A 259 46.80 14.77 68.41
C LEU A 259 46.83 15.06 69.92
N GLN A 260 45.80 14.65 70.67
CA GLN A 260 45.71 14.92 72.10
C GLN A 260 46.68 14.06 72.93
N GLU A 261 46.91 12.81 72.55
CA GLU A 261 47.87 11.95 73.24
C GLU A 261 49.30 12.52 73.15
N THR A 262 49.66 13.04 71.98
CA THR A 262 50.95 13.70 71.76
C THR A 262 51.07 14.98 72.59
N LYS A 263 49.97 15.75 72.74
CA LYS A 263 49.94 16.94 73.59
C LYS A 263 50.16 16.61 75.08
N LEU A 264 49.47 15.60 75.60
CA LEU A 264 49.61 15.19 77.01
C LEU A 264 51.02 14.66 77.33
N LYS A 265 51.63 13.93 76.40
CA LYS A 265 53.03 13.49 76.54
C LYS A 265 53.98 14.69 76.65
N LEU A 266 53.76 15.73 75.85
CA LEU A 266 54.53 16.96 75.89
C LEU A 266 54.35 17.72 77.21
N GLU A 267 53.10 17.90 77.68
CA GLU A 267 52.81 18.57 78.95
C GLU A 267 53.46 17.86 80.16
N LYS A 268 53.42 16.52 80.18
CA LYS A 268 54.11 15.74 81.22
C LYS A 268 55.62 15.96 81.18
N ALA A 269 56.23 15.98 79.99
CA ALA A 269 57.66 16.23 79.85
C ALA A 269 58.05 17.62 80.38
N ILE A 270 57.25 18.65 80.06
CA ILE A 270 57.46 20.02 80.57
C ILE A 270 57.35 20.06 82.09
N LEU A 271 56.35 19.40 82.67
CA LEU A 271 56.17 19.34 84.12
C LEU A 271 57.31 18.61 84.81
N THR A 272 57.79 17.48 84.27
CA THR A 272 58.93 16.76 84.85
C THR A 272 60.21 17.59 84.81
N ASP A 273 60.41 18.35 83.74
CA ASP A 273 61.58 19.22 83.58
C ASP A 273 61.51 20.41 84.57
N SER A 274 60.32 20.98 84.76
CA SER A 274 60.06 22.04 85.75
C SER A 274 60.22 21.54 87.19
N LEU A 275 59.65 20.38 87.52
CA LEU A 275 59.78 19.78 88.86
C LEU A 275 61.23 19.39 89.16
N GLY A 276 61.97 18.91 88.16
CA GLY A 276 63.40 18.63 88.26
C GLY A 276 64.20 19.88 88.65
N LYS A 277 63.88 21.04 88.08
CA LYS A 277 64.46 22.33 88.47
C LYS A 277 64.10 22.74 89.90
N GLN A 278 62.84 22.58 90.30
CA GLN A 278 62.40 22.92 91.65
C GLN A 278 62.98 22.00 92.73
N ILE A 279 63.21 20.71 92.43
CA ILE A 279 63.90 19.79 93.34
C ILE A 279 65.38 20.19 93.46
N ALA A 280 66.01 20.64 92.38
CA ALA A 280 67.40 21.12 92.40
C ALA A 280 67.57 22.43 93.20
N GLU A 281 66.53 23.26 93.30
CA GLU A 281 66.50 24.51 94.09
C GLU A 281 66.05 24.32 95.55
N ARG A 282 65.82 23.08 96.00
CA ARG A 282 65.41 22.81 97.38
C ARG A 282 66.57 23.13 98.35
N PRO A 283 66.38 23.99 99.37
CA PRO A 283 67.42 24.30 100.34
C PRO A 283 67.78 23.06 101.18
N ASP A 284 69.07 22.84 101.38
CA ASP A 284 69.61 21.72 102.16
C ASP A 284 69.21 21.80 103.64
N GLN A 285 69.17 20.66 104.33
CA GLN A 285 68.72 20.54 105.74
C GLN A 285 69.45 21.50 106.70
N GLU A 286 70.69 21.87 106.39
CA GLU A 286 71.50 22.83 107.16
C GLU A 286 71.06 24.28 106.96
N GLN A 287 70.50 24.64 105.81
CA GLN A 287 69.99 25.99 105.53
C GLN A 287 68.64 26.24 106.20
N ILE A 288 67.85 25.19 106.45
CA ILE A 288 66.57 25.26 107.16
C ILE A 288 66.78 25.50 108.66
N GLN A 289 67.82 24.91 109.27
CA GLN A 289 68.15 25.12 110.70
C GLN A 289 68.60 26.56 111.00
N LYS A 290 69.24 27.25 110.04
CA LYS A 290 69.69 28.65 110.19
C LYS A 290 68.55 29.67 110.20
N VAL A 291 67.42 29.33 109.57
CA VAL A 291 66.20 30.16 109.55
C VAL A 291 65.36 29.93 110.82
N LEU A 292 65.35 28.71 111.36
CA LEU A 292 64.71 28.40 112.64
C LEU A 292 65.44 29.02 113.85
N SER A 293 66.78 29.05 113.86
CA SER A 293 67.55 29.73 114.92
C SER A 293 67.49 31.27 114.86
N ALA A 294 66.99 31.85 113.77
CA ALA A 294 66.76 33.29 113.61
C ALA A 294 65.33 33.73 114.00
N ALA A 295 64.44 32.78 114.29
CA ALA A 295 63.05 33.03 114.70
C ALA A 295 62.85 33.02 116.23
N ASP A 296 63.79 32.48 117.01
CA ASP A 296 63.71 32.38 118.49
C ASP A 296 64.39 33.56 119.23
N SER A 297 64.75 34.65 118.53
CA SER A 297 65.30 35.87 119.14
C SER A 297 64.63 37.15 118.64
N ALA A 298 63.29 37.17 118.63
CA ALA A 298 62.45 38.35 118.47
C ALA A 298 61.24 38.28 119.42
#